data_AF-A0A3M1LHV3-F1
#
_entry.id   AF-A0A3M1LHV3-F1
#
_cell.length_a   1.000
_cell.length_b   1.000
_cell.length_c   1.000
_cell.angle_alpha   90.00
_cell.angle_beta   90.00
_cell.angle_gamma   90.00
#
_symmetry.space_group_name_H-M   'P 1'
#
loop_
_entity.id
_entity.type
_entity.pdbx_description
1 polymer ?
#
loop_
_entity_poly.entity_id
_entity_poly.type
_entity_poly.pdbx_seq_one_letter_code
_entity_poly.pdbx_strand_id
1 'polypeptide(L)'
;MKRSTLTFIPLSNDLGKIRFFGTLMPALLLLKQAPGQFIRHQIRRRLTPRMGVEAYIQQYADDFGQLDDLWIFVHRWHTTTFDPLAFARAHTFLAQLGRLLRREGYEAEPLDPLSPTVNLPQLAIRAGLGNASPYGLLTHPIFGPRLILSGMRTNHPLQLRPRWGGGGCTDCMACLKLCPQKPLETLEVNLGLCQTCAICFAVCPTGKGRRARAALAEIGRDAF
;
A
#
# COMPACT_ATOMS: atom_id res chain seq x y z
N MET A 1 16.35 -20.02 -3.99
CA MET A 1 17.02 -19.01 -4.82
C MET A 1 17.46 -17.88 -3.90
N LYS A 2 18.74 -17.47 -3.91
CA LYS A 2 19.23 -16.40 -3.05
C LYS A 2 18.66 -15.05 -3.54
N ARG A 3 18.25 -14.17 -2.62
CA ARG A 3 17.79 -12.82 -2.99
C ARG A 3 18.98 -12.04 -3.51
N SER A 4 18.91 -11.61 -4.77
CA SER A 4 19.87 -10.66 -5.33
C SER A 4 19.53 -9.25 -4.83
N THR A 5 20.55 -8.47 -4.50
CA THR A 5 20.37 -7.04 -4.17
C THR A 5 20.04 -6.30 -5.46
N LEU A 6 18.85 -5.69 -5.52
CA LEU A 6 18.42 -4.90 -6.67
C LEU A 6 18.74 -3.41 -6.44
N THR A 7 19.19 -2.75 -7.49
CA THR A 7 19.38 -1.30 -7.52
C THR A 7 18.13 -0.65 -8.13
N PHE A 8 17.51 0.28 -7.40
CA PHE A 8 16.35 1.02 -7.88
C PHE A 8 16.79 2.38 -8.43
N ILE A 9 16.58 2.59 -9.73
CA ILE A 9 16.83 3.88 -10.37
C ILE A 9 15.58 4.74 -10.15
N PRO A 10 15.69 5.87 -9.42
CA PRO A 10 14.53 6.67 -9.05
C PRO A 10 13.90 7.37 -10.26
N LEU A 11 12.58 7.58 -10.22
CA LEU A 11 11.85 8.37 -11.22
C LEU A 11 12.31 9.84 -11.22
N SER A 12 12.60 10.39 -10.04
CA SER A 12 13.05 11.76 -9.85
C SER A 12 13.75 11.88 -8.50
N ASN A 13 14.69 12.81 -8.40
CA ASN A 13 15.31 13.19 -7.13
C ASN A 13 14.62 14.44 -6.51
N ASP A 14 13.61 15.00 -7.19
CA ASP A 14 12.87 16.18 -6.75
C ASP A 14 11.65 15.76 -5.91
N LEU A 15 11.74 15.97 -4.59
CA LEU A 15 10.69 15.65 -3.62
C LEU A 15 9.37 16.35 -3.93
N GLY A 16 9.42 17.58 -4.46
CA GLY A 16 8.24 18.36 -4.84
C GLY A 16 7.51 17.71 -6.01
N LYS A 17 8.26 17.28 -7.04
CA LYS A 17 7.70 16.54 -8.17
C LYS A 17 7.13 15.19 -7.73
N ILE A 18 7.83 14.43 -6.90
CA ILE A 18 7.34 13.13 -6.40
C ILE A 18 6.00 13.31 -5.68
N ARG A 19 5.91 14.30 -4.78
CA ARG A 19 4.68 14.59 -4.05
C ARG A 19 3.54 15.03 -4.97
N PHE A 20 3.83 15.95 -5.89
CA PHE A 20 2.86 16.48 -6.84
C PHE A 20 2.29 15.37 -7.73
N PHE A 21 3.14 14.58 -8.39
CA PHE A 21 2.68 13.51 -9.27
C PHE A 21 2.05 12.35 -8.50
N GLY A 22 2.60 12.01 -7.33
CA GLY A 22 2.06 10.95 -6.48
C GLY A 22 0.64 11.22 -6.00
N THR A 23 0.26 12.47 -5.76
CA THR A 23 -1.11 12.81 -5.31
C THR A 23 -2.03 13.23 -6.46
N LEU A 24 -1.52 13.95 -7.46
CA LEU A 24 -2.33 14.43 -8.57
C LEU A 24 -2.74 13.32 -9.53
N MET A 25 -1.83 12.42 -9.89
CA MET A 25 -2.13 11.39 -10.90
C MET A 25 -3.25 10.45 -10.45
N PRO A 26 -3.25 9.90 -9.22
CA PRO A 26 -4.36 9.06 -8.76
C PRO A 26 -5.70 9.81 -8.69
N ALA A 27 -5.67 11.10 -8.32
CA ALA A 27 -6.86 11.95 -8.28
C ALA A 27 -7.45 12.17 -9.68
N LEU A 28 -6.62 12.45 -10.69
CA LEU A 28 -7.04 12.59 -12.08
C LEU A 28 -7.57 11.28 -12.66
N LEU A 29 -6.90 10.15 -12.35
CA LEU A 29 -7.38 8.82 -12.75
C LEU A 29 -8.75 8.51 -12.14
N LEU A 30 -8.95 8.79 -10.85
CA LEU A 30 -10.26 8.60 -10.21
C LEU A 30 -11.33 9.51 -10.80
N LEU A 31 -11.01 10.78 -11.08
CA LEU A 31 -11.94 11.71 -11.71
C LEU A 31 -12.38 11.21 -13.09
N LYS A 32 -11.44 10.66 -13.88
CA LYS A 32 -11.72 10.11 -15.21
C LYS A 32 -12.52 8.80 -15.14
N GLN A 33 -12.23 7.92 -14.19
CA GLN A 33 -12.87 6.60 -14.08
C GLN A 33 -14.22 6.63 -13.35
N ALA A 34 -14.34 7.44 -12.30
CA ALA A 34 -15.50 7.47 -11.42
C ALA A 34 -15.70 8.88 -10.79
N PRO A 35 -16.16 9.87 -11.56
CA PRO A 35 -16.26 11.27 -11.12
C PRO A 35 -17.15 11.47 -9.89
N GLY A 36 -18.25 10.71 -9.79
CA GLY A 36 -19.12 10.74 -8.60
C GLY A 36 -18.41 10.28 -7.32
N GLN A 37 -17.56 9.24 -7.41
CA GLN A 37 -16.73 8.80 -6.29
C GLN A 37 -15.67 9.84 -5.94
N PHE A 38 -15.05 10.47 -6.95
CA PHE A 38 -14.11 11.57 -6.73
C PHE A 38 -14.74 12.69 -5.90
N ILE A 39 -15.88 13.23 -6.32
CA ILE A 39 -16.60 14.32 -5.60
C ILE A 39 -16.95 13.86 -4.18
N ARG A 40 -17.48 12.64 -4.04
CA ARG A 40 -17.83 12.07 -2.72
C ARG A 40 -16.62 12.04 -1.78
N HIS A 41 -15.44 11.68 -2.26
CA HIS A 41 -14.20 11.72 -1.48
C HIS A 41 -13.77 13.16 -1.14
N GLN A 42 -13.94 14.12 -2.06
CA GLN A 42 -13.66 15.53 -1.78
C GLN A 42 -14.51 16.11 -0.65
N ILE A 43 -15.77 15.65 -0.54
CA ILE A 43 -16.70 16.04 0.53
C ILE A 43 -16.38 15.25 1.82
N ARG A 44 -16.35 13.92 1.74
CA ARG A 44 -16.14 13.04 2.92
C ARG A 44 -14.85 13.36 3.65
N ARG A 45 -13.76 13.64 2.93
CA ARG A 45 -12.48 14.00 3.55
C ARG A 45 -12.56 15.24 4.41
N ARG A 46 -13.61 16.09 4.31
CA ARG A 46 -13.81 17.30 5.14
C ARG A 46 -14.70 17.03 6.37
N LEU A 47 -15.41 15.91 6.39
CA LEU A 47 -16.29 15.54 7.49
C LEU A 47 -15.48 14.94 8.66
N THR A 48 -15.97 15.11 9.89
CA THR A 48 -15.44 14.44 11.07
C THR A 48 -16.42 13.35 11.50
N PRO A 49 -16.04 12.07 11.50
CA PRO A 49 -16.89 10.99 11.97
C PRO A 49 -17.35 11.19 13.43
N ARG A 50 -18.57 10.75 13.76
CA ARG A 50 -19.11 10.74 15.14
C ARG A 50 -18.85 9.39 15.80
N MET A 51 -17.58 9.05 15.97
CA MET A 51 -17.12 7.85 16.68
C MET A 51 -15.73 8.09 17.27
N GLY A 52 -15.29 7.20 18.17
CA GLY A 52 -13.94 7.24 18.75
C GLY A 52 -12.87 6.73 17.79
N VAL A 53 -11.60 7.07 18.09
CA VAL A 53 -10.43 6.71 17.27
C VAL A 53 -10.31 5.20 17.03
N GLU A 54 -10.41 4.39 18.08
CA GLU A 54 -10.27 2.93 17.96
C GLU A 54 -11.36 2.33 17.06
N ALA A 55 -12.63 2.65 17.32
CA ALA A 55 -13.75 2.17 16.52
C ALA A 55 -13.62 2.57 15.03
N TYR A 56 -13.12 3.78 14.77
CA TYR A 56 -12.87 4.26 13.42
C TYR A 56 -11.76 3.46 12.72
N ILE A 57 -10.63 3.25 13.39
CA ILE A 57 -9.53 2.41 12.84
C ILE A 57 -10.05 1.00 12.55
N GLN A 58 -10.77 0.40 13.50
CA GLN A 58 -11.31 -0.94 13.35
C GLN A 58 -12.32 -1.05 12.18
N GLN A 59 -13.09 -0.01 11.91
CA GLN A 59 -14.07 -0.05 10.84
C GLN A 59 -13.47 0.17 9.45
N TYR A 60 -12.48 1.07 9.33
CA TYR A 60 -12.07 1.61 8.02
C TYR A 60 -10.66 1.21 7.55
N ALA A 61 -9.77 0.75 8.44
CA ALA A 61 -8.51 0.15 8.04
C ALA A 61 -8.70 -1.36 7.79
N ASP A 62 -8.11 -1.91 6.73
CA ASP A 62 -8.17 -3.35 6.45
C ASP A 62 -7.24 -4.13 7.39
N ASP A 63 -6.07 -3.54 7.71
CA ASP A 63 -5.17 -3.97 8.80
C ASP A 63 -4.37 -2.75 9.33
N PHE A 64 -3.69 -2.92 10.47
CA PHE A 64 -2.89 -1.87 11.10
C PHE A 64 -1.76 -2.43 11.96
N GLY A 65 -0.68 -1.67 12.08
CA GLY A 65 0.44 -1.99 12.95
C GLY A 65 1.00 -0.73 13.59
N GLN A 66 1.84 -0.90 14.60
CA GLN A 66 2.44 0.21 15.33
C GLN A 66 3.93 -0.03 15.56
N LEU A 67 4.68 1.07 15.54
CA LEU A 67 6.06 1.19 15.98
C LEU A 67 6.15 2.45 16.82
N ASP A 68 6.27 2.32 18.14
CA ASP A 68 6.31 3.46 19.06
C ASP A 68 5.10 4.41 18.87
N ASP A 69 5.33 5.66 18.48
CA ASP A 69 4.33 6.70 18.19
C ASP A 69 3.79 6.66 16.75
N LEU A 70 4.28 5.74 15.92
CA LEU A 70 3.91 5.62 14.53
C LEU A 70 2.89 4.51 14.32
N TRP A 71 1.70 4.89 13.86
CA TRP A 71 0.67 3.98 13.39
C TRP A 71 0.74 3.82 11.88
N ILE A 72 0.59 2.59 11.41
CA ILE A 72 0.64 2.21 10.00
C ILE A 72 -0.64 1.48 9.66
N PHE A 73 -1.25 1.82 8.53
CA PHE A 73 -2.53 1.29 8.09
C PHE A 73 -2.41 0.68 6.70
N VAL A 74 -3.14 -0.41 6.51
CA VAL A 74 -3.26 -1.12 5.25
C VAL A 74 -4.65 -0.84 4.66
N HIS A 75 -4.67 -0.48 3.37
CA HIS A 75 -5.88 -0.28 2.58
C HIS A 75 -5.84 -1.22 1.38
N ARG A 76 -6.71 -2.22 1.34
CA ARG A 76 -6.73 -3.26 0.33
C ARG A 76 -7.12 -2.72 -1.04
N TRP A 77 -6.39 -3.14 -2.08
CA TRP A 77 -6.83 -2.99 -3.46
C TRP A 77 -7.86 -4.06 -3.81
N HIS A 78 -8.86 -3.68 -4.59
CA HIS A 78 -9.86 -4.61 -5.13
C HIS A 78 -9.58 -5.00 -6.58
N THR A 79 -8.56 -4.39 -7.20
CA THR A 79 -8.11 -4.67 -8.57
C THR A 79 -6.73 -5.32 -8.60
N THR A 80 -6.37 -5.92 -9.75
CA THR A 80 -5.02 -6.43 -10.02
C THR A 80 -4.09 -5.39 -10.64
N THR A 81 -4.65 -4.29 -11.14
CA THR A 81 -3.96 -3.08 -11.62
C THR A 81 -4.04 -1.98 -10.57
N PHE A 82 -3.40 -0.83 -10.82
CA PHE A 82 -3.46 0.34 -9.94
C PHE A 82 -4.91 0.70 -9.54
N ASP A 83 -5.18 0.72 -8.24
CA ASP A 83 -6.50 1.01 -7.67
C ASP A 83 -6.56 2.47 -7.15
N PRO A 84 -7.01 3.44 -7.96
CA PRO A 84 -7.09 4.84 -7.53
C PRO A 84 -8.14 5.05 -6.42
N LEU A 85 -9.10 4.13 -6.24
CA LEU A 85 -10.08 4.20 -5.17
C LEU A 85 -9.47 3.79 -3.84
N ALA A 86 -8.60 2.78 -3.80
CA ALA A 86 -7.82 2.46 -2.60
C ALA A 86 -6.97 3.66 -2.14
N PHE A 87 -6.35 4.37 -3.08
CA PHE A 87 -5.60 5.59 -2.80
C PHE A 87 -6.49 6.70 -2.20
N ALA A 88 -7.64 6.97 -2.81
CA ALA A 88 -8.58 7.99 -2.30
C ALA A 88 -9.18 7.63 -0.93
N ARG A 89 -9.41 6.34 -0.67
CA ARG A 89 -9.83 5.83 0.64
C ARG A 89 -8.75 6.08 1.69
N ALA A 90 -7.49 5.77 1.39
CA ALA A 90 -6.38 6.01 2.32
C ALA A 90 -6.25 7.49 2.72
N HIS A 91 -6.34 8.43 1.75
CA HIS A 91 -6.33 9.86 2.06
C HIS A 91 -7.56 10.33 2.84
N THR A 92 -8.74 9.83 2.49
CA THR A 92 -9.97 10.15 3.25
C THR A 92 -9.84 9.64 4.68
N PHE A 93 -9.32 8.42 4.83
CA PHE A 93 -9.10 7.78 6.12
C PHE A 93 -8.17 8.61 7.00
N LEU A 94 -6.99 8.97 6.49
CA LEU A 94 -6.01 9.77 7.24
C LEU A 94 -6.56 11.15 7.62
N ALA A 95 -7.24 11.83 6.70
CA ALA A 95 -7.80 13.15 6.97
C ALA A 95 -8.83 13.12 8.09
N GLN A 96 -9.70 12.09 8.11
CA GLN A 96 -10.71 11.90 9.15
C GLN A 96 -10.07 11.47 10.47
N LEU A 97 -9.16 10.49 10.46
CA LEU A 97 -8.44 10.04 11.65
C LEU A 97 -7.69 11.19 12.32
N GLY A 98 -6.99 12.02 11.54
CA GLY A 98 -6.28 13.17 12.09
C GLY A 98 -7.20 14.19 12.76
N ARG A 99 -8.44 14.35 12.29
CA ARG A 99 -9.44 15.19 12.98
C ARG A 99 -9.97 14.54 14.25
N LEU A 100 -10.15 13.22 14.25
CA LEU A 100 -10.59 12.49 15.44
C LEU A 100 -9.54 12.61 16.56
N LEU A 101 -8.27 12.36 16.24
CA LEU A 101 -7.15 12.50 17.17
C LEU A 101 -7.04 13.92 17.74
N ARG A 102 -7.07 14.94 16.87
CA ARG A 102 -7.03 16.34 17.32
C ARG A 102 -8.24 16.74 18.17
N ARG A 103 -9.42 16.19 17.88
CA ARG A 103 -10.64 16.42 18.69
C ARG A 103 -10.51 15.83 20.10
N GLU A 104 -9.79 14.71 20.22
CA GLU A 104 -9.49 14.06 21.49
C GLU A 104 -8.27 14.67 22.20
N GLY A 105 -7.61 15.68 21.61
CA GLY A 105 -6.50 16.43 22.21
C GLY A 105 -5.10 15.88 21.89
N TYR A 106 -4.98 14.96 20.93
CA TYR A 106 -3.70 14.33 20.57
C TYR A 106 -3.07 14.95 19.31
N GLU A 107 -1.75 14.84 19.22
CA GLU A 107 -1.00 15.19 18.02
C GLU A 107 -1.34 14.23 16.88
N ALA A 108 -1.35 14.74 15.65
CA ALA A 108 -1.72 13.95 14.49
C ALA A 108 -1.00 14.46 13.23
N GLU A 109 0.14 13.84 12.95
CA GLU A 109 0.93 14.07 11.74
C GLU A 109 0.67 12.93 10.73
N PRO A 110 -0.08 13.19 9.63
CA PRO A 110 -0.36 12.18 8.63
C PRO A 110 0.86 11.89 7.75
N LEU A 111 1.09 10.61 7.46
CA LEU A 111 2.05 10.14 6.46
C LEU A 111 1.30 9.61 5.25
N ASP A 112 1.30 10.40 4.18
CA ASP A 112 0.59 10.07 2.94
C ASP A 112 1.13 8.78 2.30
N PRO A 113 0.28 8.03 1.55
CA PRO A 113 0.66 6.77 0.90
C PRO A 113 1.90 6.78 0.01
N LEU A 114 2.23 7.92 -0.55
CA LEU A 114 3.37 8.14 -1.42
C LEU A 114 4.31 9.20 -0.84
N SER A 115 4.44 9.21 0.50
CA SER A 115 5.37 10.09 1.19
C SER A 115 6.81 9.86 0.69
N PRO A 116 7.51 10.87 0.16
CA PRO A 116 8.88 10.71 -0.30
C PRO A 116 9.88 10.73 0.86
N THR A 117 9.45 11.08 2.08
CA THR A 117 10.32 11.23 3.25
C THR A 117 10.37 9.98 4.12
N VAL A 118 9.40 9.06 3.97
CA VAL A 118 9.26 7.89 4.83
C VAL A 118 9.03 6.62 4.01
N ASN A 119 9.83 5.59 4.28
CA ASN A 119 9.65 4.28 3.68
C ASN A 119 8.58 3.46 4.43
N LEU A 120 7.31 3.76 4.15
CA LEU A 120 6.16 3.05 4.74
C LEU A 120 6.23 1.52 4.56
N PRO A 121 6.64 0.94 3.41
CA PRO A 121 6.80 -0.50 3.28
C PRO A 121 7.73 -1.13 4.32
N GLN A 122 8.91 -0.55 4.55
CA GLN A 122 9.86 -1.07 5.53
C GLN A 122 9.34 -0.95 6.96
N LEU A 123 8.66 0.15 7.27
CA LEU A 123 8.04 0.36 8.58
C LEU A 123 6.89 -0.62 8.80
N ALA A 124 6.07 -0.89 7.79
CA ALA A 124 4.99 -1.87 7.88
C ALA A 124 5.50 -3.29 8.13
N ILE A 125 6.62 -3.67 7.48
CA ILE A 125 7.30 -4.96 7.74
C ILE A 125 7.75 -5.04 9.19
N ARG A 126 8.42 -3.99 9.69
CA ARG A 126 8.86 -3.91 11.10
C ARG A 126 7.69 -3.93 12.09
N ALA A 127 6.55 -3.36 11.71
CA ALA A 127 5.31 -3.38 12.51
C ALA A 127 4.57 -4.72 12.47
N GLY A 128 5.10 -5.73 11.77
CA GLY A 128 4.54 -7.08 11.73
C GLY A 128 3.40 -7.29 10.73
N LEU A 129 3.15 -6.35 9.81
CA LEU A 129 2.07 -6.44 8.80
C LEU A 129 2.37 -7.41 7.64
N GLY A 130 3.53 -8.07 7.67
CA GLY A 130 3.97 -9.00 6.63
C GLY A 130 5.49 -9.04 6.53
N ASN A 131 5.99 -9.53 5.39
CA ASN A 131 7.42 -9.65 5.12
C ASN A 131 7.81 -9.03 3.77
N ALA A 132 9.11 -8.79 3.60
CA ALA A 132 9.67 -8.23 2.37
C ALA A 132 9.53 -9.21 1.19
N SER A 133 9.03 -8.70 0.07
CA SER A 133 9.17 -9.30 -1.26
C SER A 133 10.62 -9.23 -1.76
N PRO A 134 10.95 -9.88 -2.89
CA PRO A 134 12.27 -9.71 -3.52
C PRO A 134 12.56 -8.26 -3.94
N TYR A 135 11.54 -7.43 -4.12
CA TYR A 135 11.69 -5.99 -4.37
C TYR A 135 11.88 -5.15 -3.09
N GLY A 136 11.95 -5.77 -1.91
CA GLY A 136 12.01 -5.05 -0.64
C GLY A 136 10.70 -4.36 -0.22
N LEU A 137 9.61 -4.58 -0.96
CA LEU A 137 8.27 -4.05 -0.65
C LEU A 137 7.48 -5.03 0.21
N LEU A 138 6.56 -4.50 1.04
CA LEU A 138 5.67 -5.30 1.89
C LEU A 138 4.82 -6.28 1.05
N THR A 139 4.80 -7.55 1.47
CA THR A 139 3.79 -8.52 1.05
C THR A 139 2.96 -8.94 2.25
N HIS A 140 1.69 -8.52 2.27
CA HIS A 140 0.76 -8.83 3.35
C HIS A 140 0.24 -10.28 3.24
N PRO A 141 0.06 -11.01 4.35
CA PRO A 141 -0.40 -12.41 4.32
C PRO A 141 -1.77 -12.60 3.64
N ILE A 142 -2.71 -11.67 3.85
CA ILE A 142 -4.08 -11.78 3.32
C ILE A 142 -4.26 -11.07 1.97
N PHE A 143 -3.47 -10.02 1.69
CA PHE A 143 -3.70 -9.14 0.53
C PHE A 143 -2.59 -9.27 -0.52
N GLY A 144 -1.47 -9.91 -0.17
CA GLY A 144 -0.27 -9.93 -1.00
C GLY A 144 0.26 -8.51 -1.17
N PRO A 145 0.73 -8.13 -2.37
CA PRO A 145 1.20 -6.77 -2.66
C PRO A 145 0.08 -5.79 -3.04
N ARG A 146 -1.19 -6.23 -3.09
CA ARG A 146 -2.34 -5.44 -3.58
C ARG A 146 -2.93 -4.58 -2.46
N LEU A 147 -2.15 -3.60 -2.03
CA LEU A 147 -2.49 -2.71 -0.93
C LEU A 147 -1.89 -1.31 -1.13
N ILE A 148 -2.51 -0.33 -0.49
CA ILE A 148 -1.94 0.98 -0.20
C ILE A 148 -1.58 1.02 1.29
N LEU A 149 -0.42 1.59 1.62
CA LEU A 149 -0.06 1.93 2.99
C LEU A 149 -0.36 3.39 3.26
N SER A 150 -0.63 3.72 4.52
CA SER A 150 -0.66 5.09 5.01
C SER A 150 -0.20 5.10 6.47
N GLY A 151 0.22 6.24 7.01
CA GLY A 151 0.64 6.31 8.41
C GLY A 151 0.10 7.53 9.14
N MET A 152 0.16 7.48 10.47
CA MET A 152 -0.14 8.59 11.37
C MET A 152 0.85 8.55 12.51
N ARG A 153 1.63 9.61 12.70
CA ARG A 153 2.42 9.80 13.92
C ARG A 153 1.55 10.53 14.94
N THR A 154 1.45 9.97 16.13
CA THR A 154 0.59 10.47 17.20
C THR A 154 1.08 10.01 18.57
N ASN A 155 0.85 10.84 19.59
CA ASN A 155 1.10 10.50 20.99
C ASN A 155 -0.12 9.84 21.67
N HIS A 156 -1.12 9.40 20.90
CA HIS A 156 -2.31 8.74 21.43
C HIS A 156 -1.96 7.37 22.07
N PRO A 157 -2.49 7.02 23.27
CA PRO A 157 -2.06 5.85 24.03
C PRO A 157 -2.51 4.49 23.48
N LEU A 158 -3.47 4.48 22.54
CA LEU A 158 -3.98 3.28 21.89
C LEU A 158 -2.85 2.43 21.30
N GLN A 159 -2.92 1.13 21.60
CA GLN A 159 -1.96 0.14 21.13
C GLN A 159 -2.56 -0.65 19.96
N LEU A 160 -1.98 -0.50 18.78
CA LEU A 160 -2.40 -1.18 17.57
C LEU A 160 -1.52 -2.41 17.31
N ARG A 161 -2.17 -3.55 17.06
CA ARG A 161 -1.51 -4.80 16.69
C ARG A 161 -2.06 -5.31 15.37
N PRO A 162 -1.21 -5.88 14.49
CA PRO A 162 -1.67 -6.53 13.27
C PRO A 162 -2.82 -7.50 13.55
N ARG A 163 -3.90 -7.37 12.78
CA ARG A 163 -5.01 -8.33 12.76
C ARG A 163 -4.53 -9.67 12.21
N TRP A 164 -3.62 -9.61 11.25
CA TRP A 164 -3.08 -10.77 10.58
C TRP A 164 -1.59 -10.89 10.91
N GLY A 165 -1.22 -12.02 11.52
CA GLY A 165 0.19 -12.37 11.70
C GLY A 165 0.76 -13.14 10.50
N GLY A 166 2.09 -13.22 10.46
CA GLY A 166 2.83 -14.07 9.52
C GLY A 166 3.34 -13.36 8.26
N GLY A 167 4.03 -14.12 7.41
CA GLY A 167 4.59 -13.63 6.15
C GLY A 167 3.62 -13.75 4.98
N GLY A 168 3.72 -12.84 4.01
CA GLY A 168 3.00 -12.95 2.75
C GLY A 168 3.85 -13.47 1.59
N CYS A 169 5.10 -13.02 1.46
CA CYS A 169 6.01 -13.47 0.41
C CYS A 169 6.52 -14.89 0.71
N THR A 170 6.46 -15.76 -0.30
CA THR A 170 6.92 -17.17 -0.26
C THR A 170 8.23 -17.39 -1.00
N ASP A 171 8.91 -16.32 -1.43
CA ASP A 171 10.14 -16.37 -2.21
C ASP A 171 10.05 -17.20 -3.51
N CYS A 172 8.87 -17.28 -4.13
CA CYS A 172 8.66 -17.96 -5.42
C CYS A 172 9.31 -17.26 -6.63
N MET A 173 9.72 -16.00 -6.47
CA MET A 173 10.39 -15.17 -7.49
C MET A 173 9.57 -14.88 -8.77
N ALA A 174 8.28 -15.26 -8.81
CA ALA A 174 7.41 -15.03 -9.98
C ALA A 174 7.37 -13.56 -10.43
N CYS A 175 7.41 -12.63 -9.47
CA CYS A 175 7.41 -11.20 -9.73
C CYS A 175 8.70 -10.66 -10.37
N LEU A 176 9.84 -11.32 -10.15
CA LEU A 176 11.11 -10.99 -10.81
C LEU A 176 11.19 -11.63 -12.19
N LYS A 177 10.77 -12.90 -12.31
CA LYS A 177 10.78 -13.66 -13.57
C LYS A 177 9.93 -13.02 -14.67
N LEU A 178 8.78 -12.46 -14.29
CA LEU A 178 7.82 -11.88 -15.25
C LEU A 178 7.96 -10.36 -15.38
N CYS A 179 8.95 -9.74 -14.75
CA CYS A 179 9.15 -8.30 -14.86
C CYS A 179 9.73 -7.96 -16.25
N PRO A 180 9.10 -7.06 -17.03
CA PRO A 180 9.61 -6.67 -18.35
C PRO A 180 11.01 -6.04 -18.32
N GLN A 181 11.42 -5.49 -17.16
CA GLN A 181 12.75 -4.89 -16.97
C GLN A 181 13.85 -5.92 -16.69
N LYS A 182 13.51 -7.23 -16.61
CA LYS A 182 14.45 -8.34 -16.42
C LYS A 182 15.46 -8.16 -15.26
N PRO A 183 14.99 -7.87 -14.04
CA PRO A 183 15.86 -7.58 -12.89
C PRO A 183 16.74 -8.77 -12.46
N LEU A 184 16.44 -10.00 -12.91
CA LEU A 184 17.29 -11.16 -12.68
C LEU A 184 18.57 -11.14 -13.53
N GLU A 185 18.54 -10.44 -14.66
CA GLU A 185 19.69 -10.28 -15.57
C GLU A 185 20.43 -8.97 -15.26
N THR A 186 19.69 -7.88 -15.10
CA THR A 186 20.26 -6.52 -14.98
C THR A 186 20.61 -6.12 -13.56
N LEU A 187 19.98 -6.75 -12.55
CA LEU A 187 19.99 -6.30 -11.15
C LEU A 187 19.46 -4.87 -10.93
N GLU A 188 18.81 -4.30 -11.95
CA GLU A 188 18.31 -2.93 -11.94
C GLU A 188 16.81 -2.88 -12.17
N VAL A 189 16.16 -1.93 -11.52
CA VAL A 189 14.75 -1.59 -11.74
C VAL A 189 14.61 -0.08 -11.88
N ASN A 190 14.22 0.37 -13.06
CA ASN A 190 13.88 1.76 -13.32
C ASN A 190 12.45 2.06 -12.84
N LEU A 191 12.34 2.84 -11.76
CA LEU A 191 11.06 3.22 -11.18
C LEU A 191 10.23 4.13 -12.10
N GLY A 192 10.87 4.83 -13.03
CA GLY A 192 10.17 5.60 -14.06
C GLY A 192 9.40 4.74 -15.06
N LEU A 193 9.87 3.51 -15.31
CA LEU A 193 9.16 2.53 -16.15
C LEU A 193 8.18 1.65 -15.32
N CYS A 194 8.24 1.72 -13.99
CA CYS A 194 7.47 0.87 -13.07
C CYS A 194 6.19 1.54 -12.53
N GLN A 195 5.64 2.55 -13.22
CA GLN A 195 4.57 3.38 -12.68
C GLN A 195 3.17 2.72 -12.71
N THR A 196 2.82 2.00 -13.78
CA THR A 196 1.45 1.47 -13.99
C THR A 196 1.38 -0.02 -14.35
N CYS A 197 2.53 -0.65 -14.61
CA CYS A 197 2.63 -2.02 -15.12
C CYS A 197 1.89 -3.06 -14.26
N ALA A 198 2.08 -3.04 -12.94
CA ALA A 198 1.43 -3.92 -11.96
C ALA A 198 1.53 -5.45 -12.22
N ILE A 199 2.37 -5.93 -13.15
CA ILE A 199 2.53 -7.37 -13.45
C ILE A 199 2.91 -8.14 -12.19
N CYS A 200 3.81 -7.60 -11.37
CA CYS A 200 4.20 -8.20 -10.09
C CYS A 200 3.00 -8.44 -9.15
N PHE A 201 1.99 -7.57 -9.19
CA PHE A 201 0.78 -7.69 -8.38
C PHE A 201 -0.18 -8.70 -9.01
N ALA A 202 -0.28 -8.69 -10.33
CA ALA A 202 -1.10 -9.62 -11.09
C ALA A 202 -0.59 -11.06 -10.96
N VAL A 203 0.71 -11.32 -10.84
CA VAL A 203 1.27 -12.68 -10.80
C VAL A 203 1.47 -13.21 -9.38
N CYS A 204 1.52 -12.33 -8.37
CA CYS A 204 1.73 -12.75 -6.99
C CYS A 204 0.60 -13.70 -6.51
N PRO A 205 0.94 -14.92 -6.04
CA PRO A 205 -0.05 -15.92 -5.64
C PRO A 205 -0.68 -15.62 -4.28
N THR A 206 0.04 -14.94 -3.39
CA THR A 206 -0.44 -14.56 -2.05
C THR A 206 -1.53 -13.51 -2.17
N GLY A 207 -2.62 -13.65 -1.39
CA GLY A 207 -3.70 -12.67 -1.27
C GLY A 207 -4.66 -12.59 -2.47
N LYS A 208 -4.63 -13.61 -3.33
CA LYS A 208 -5.66 -13.87 -4.33
C LYS A 208 -6.73 -14.76 -3.69
N GLY A 209 -8.00 -14.35 -3.73
CA GLY A 209 -9.11 -15.17 -3.22
C GLY A 209 -9.13 -16.56 -3.88
N ARG A 210 -9.81 -17.56 -3.27
CA ARG A 210 -9.79 -18.98 -3.71
C ARG A 210 -9.95 -19.17 -5.23
N ARG A 211 -10.79 -18.37 -5.90
CA ARG A 211 -11.01 -18.40 -7.36
C ARG A 211 -9.77 -18.03 -8.20
N ALA A 212 -8.96 -17.06 -7.76
CA ALA A 212 -7.78 -16.62 -8.50
C ALA A 212 -6.55 -17.51 -8.27
N ARG A 213 -6.58 -18.38 -7.25
CA ARG A 213 -5.58 -19.41 -7.00
C ARG A 213 -5.70 -20.59 -7.98
N ALA A 214 -6.93 -20.93 -8.38
CA ALA A 214 -7.23 -21.96 -9.38
C ALA A 214 -6.76 -21.54 -10.80
N ALA A 215 -7.08 -20.32 -11.24
CA ALA A 215 -6.68 -19.81 -12.56
C ALA A 215 -5.15 -19.69 -12.74
N LEU A 216 -4.39 -19.36 -11.68
CA LEU A 216 -2.92 -19.37 -11.75
C LEU A 216 -2.32 -20.77 -11.77
N ALA A 217 -2.99 -21.76 -11.16
CA ALA A 217 -2.55 -23.16 -11.20
C ALA A 217 -2.78 -23.82 -12.57
N GLU A 218 -3.61 -23.20 -13.42
CA GLU A 218 -3.79 -23.58 -14.83
C GLU A 218 -2.69 -22.92 -15.68
N ILE A 219 -2.45 -21.61 -15.53
CA ILE A 219 -1.38 -20.90 -16.27
C ILE A 219 0.03 -21.43 -15.92
N GLY A 220 0.22 -21.93 -14.70
CA GLY A 220 1.49 -22.53 -14.26
C GLY A 220 1.76 -23.95 -14.77
N ARG A 221 0.80 -24.61 -15.44
CA ARG A 221 1.01 -25.94 -16.07
C ARG A 221 1.50 -25.85 -17.52
N ASP A 222 1.29 -24.72 -18.18
CA ASP A 222 1.69 -24.53 -19.59
C ASP A 222 3.06 -23.83 -19.73
N ALA A 223 3.76 -23.59 -18.61
CA ALA A 223 5.04 -22.89 -18.56
C ALA A 223 6.20 -23.74 -17.99
N PHE A 224 6.07 -25.07 -18.04
CA PHE A 224 7.13 -26.03 -17.72
C PHE A 224 7.23 -27.10 -18.81
#